data_AF-N6X5D3-F1
#
_entry.id   AF-N6X5D3-F1
#
_cell.length_a   1.000
_cell.length_b   1.000
_cell.length_c   1.000
_cell.angle_alpha   90.00
_cell.angle_beta   90.00
_cell.angle_gamma   90.00
#
_symmetry.space_group_name_H-M   'P 1'
#
loop_
_entity.id
_entity.type
_entity.pdbx_description
1 polymer ?
#
loop_
_entity_poly.entity_id
_entity_poly.type
_entity_poly.pdbx_seq_one_letter_code
_entity_poly.pdbx_strand_id
1 'polypeptide(L)'
;DIDYVHAEIRKYEAKAPKLPELTAEARQIVDSVGASGEVRRLLEIRVPDLIGYQDAAYARRYAAKVKRVMEAEQRVAPEGSALTEAAARYFYKLMAYKDEYEVARLHSDPAFLAELDAQFPHGYTVEYNLAPPLLSKRDPETGEP
;
A
#
# COMPACT_ATOMS: atom_id res chain seq x y z
N ASP A 1 15.35 -13.87 24.50
CA ASP A 1 14.37 -13.67 25.57
C ASP A 1 13.12 -13.04 24.97
N ILE A 2 11.97 -13.71 25.07
CA ILE A 2 10.70 -13.28 24.46
C ILE A 2 10.19 -11.99 25.12
N ASP A 3 10.49 -11.79 26.41
CA ASP A 3 10.04 -10.63 27.16
C ASP A 3 10.74 -9.34 26.69
N TYR A 4 12.01 -9.44 26.31
CA TYR A 4 12.74 -8.35 25.67
C TYR A 4 12.12 -7.95 24.33
N VAL A 5 11.75 -8.92 23.49
CA VAL A 5 11.11 -8.65 22.18
C VAL A 5 9.76 -7.96 22.36
N HIS A 6 8.92 -8.42 23.30
CA HIS A 6 7.64 -7.77 23.59
C HIS A 6 7.79 -6.39 24.24
N ALA A 7 8.82 -6.17 25.05
CA ALA A 7 9.13 -4.85 25.59
C ALA A 7 9.58 -3.89 24.47
N GLU A 8 10.42 -4.36 23.56
CA GLU A 8 10.90 -3.57 22.42
C GLU A 8 9.76 -3.27 21.43
N ILE A 9 8.87 -4.23 21.15
CA ILE A 9 7.65 -4.00 20.35
C ILE A 9 6.78 -2.92 20.99
N ARG A 10 6.46 -3.02 22.29
CA ARG A 10 5.61 -2.03 22.99
C ARG A 10 6.20 -0.62 22.97
N LYS A 11 7.53 -0.50 23.05
CA LYS A 11 8.26 0.77 22.95
C LYS A 11 8.08 1.43 21.59
N TYR A 12 7.94 0.66 20.52
CA TYR A 12 7.72 1.18 19.16
C TYR A 12 6.25 1.18 18.72
N GLU A 13 5.35 0.40 19.35
CA GLU A 13 3.90 0.45 19.09
C GLU A 13 3.32 1.86 19.27
N ALA A 14 3.76 2.58 20.30
CA ALA A 14 3.34 3.96 20.55
C ALA A 14 3.85 4.95 19.49
N LYS A 15 4.90 4.59 18.72
CA LYS A 15 5.47 5.38 17.62
C LYS A 15 5.02 4.90 16.25
N ALA A 16 4.40 3.74 16.16
CA ALA A 16 3.93 3.21 14.89
C ALA A 16 2.88 4.19 14.32
N PRO A 17 2.98 4.57 13.04
CA PRO A 17 1.94 5.36 12.42
C PRO A 17 0.63 4.59 12.56
N LYS A 18 -0.38 5.23 13.16
CA LYS A 18 -1.73 4.66 13.18
C LYS A 18 -2.15 4.49 11.72
N LEU A 19 -2.34 3.23 11.30
CA LEU A 19 -2.97 2.96 10.02
C LEU A 19 -4.30 3.72 10.00
N PRO A 20 -4.54 4.56 8.98
CA PRO A 20 -5.77 5.34 8.93
C PRO A 20 -6.96 4.38 9.02
N GLU A 21 -7.94 4.71 9.86
CA GLU A 21 -9.16 3.92 9.94
C GLU A 21 -9.81 3.86 8.55
N LEU A 22 -10.28 2.68 8.17
CA LEU A 22 -10.98 2.50 6.90
C LEU A 22 -12.14 3.49 6.81
N THR A 23 -12.16 4.28 5.75
CA THR A 23 -13.32 5.09 5.40
C THR A 23 -14.54 4.17 5.20
N ALA A 24 -15.74 4.72 5.37
CA ALA A 24 -16.98 3.96 5.16
C ALA A 24 -17.03 3.33 3.75
N GLU A 25 -16.55 4.05 2.73
CA GLU A 25 -16.47 3.54 1.35
C GLU A 25 -15.45 2.40 1.22
N ALA A 26 -14.26 2.53 1.83
CA ALA A 26 -13.26 1.47 1.81
C ALA A 26 -13.80 0.20 2.49
N ARG A 27 -14.48 0.34 3.63
CA ARG A 27 -15.11 -0.77 4.34
C ARG A 27 -16.17 -1.46 3.49
N GLN A 28 -17.05 -0.71 2.82
CA GLN A 28 -18.04 -1.28 1.90
C GLN A 28 -17.40 -2.09 0.76
N ILE A 29 -16.29 -1.61 0.19
CA ILE A 29 -15.57 -2.32 -0.87
C ILE A 29 -14.96 -3.62 -0.32
N VAL A 30 -14.33 -3.60 0.85
CA VAL A 30 -13.79 -4.80 1.51
C VAL A 30 -14.91 -5.82 1.76
N ASP A 31 -16.01 -5.38 2.36
CA ASP A 31 -17.15 -6.23 2.72
C ASP A 31 -17.82 -6.85 1.48
N SER A 32 -17.80 -6.16 0.34
CA SER A 32 -18.39 -6.65 -0.93
C SER A 32 -17.75 -7.95 -1.45
N VAL A 33 -16.52 -8.25 -1.03
CA VAL A 33 -15.82 -9.49 -1.40
C VAL A 33 -16.35 -10.67 -0.58
N GLY A 34 -16.78 -10.44 0.66
CA GLY A 34 -17.25 -11.52 1.56
C GLY A 34 -16.13 -12.43 2.08
N ALA A 35 -14.88 -11.95 2.05
CA ALA A 35 -13.72 -12.70 2.52
C ALA A 35 -13.54 -12.59 4.05
N SER A 36 -12.91 -13.60 4.63
CA SER A 36 -12.48 -13.64 6.04
C SER A 36 -10.97 -13.93 6.15
N GLY A 37 -10.42 -13.88 7.36
CA GLY A 37 -9.04 -14.26 7.63
C GLY A 37 -8.01 -13.41 6.87
N GLU A 38 -6.99 -14.06 6.32
CA GLU A 38 -5.87 -13.38 5.65
C GLU A 38 -6.31 -12.60 4.42
N VAL A 39 -7.23 -13.14 3.62
CA VAL A 39 -7.74 -12.43 2.43
C VAL A 39 -8.39 -11.11 2.84
N ARG A 40 -9.19 -11.10 3.91
CA ARG A 40 -9.78 -9.87 4.43
C ARG A 40 -8.71 -8.88 4.87
N ARG A 41 -7.71 -9.31 5.64
CA ARG A 41 -6.58 -8.46 6.05
C ARG A 41 -5.88 -7.83 4.85
N LEU A 42 -5.66 -8.61 3.77
CA LEU A 42 -5.03 -8.11 2.56
C LEU A 42 -5.87 -7.02 1.87
N LEU A 43 -7.20 -7.17 1.83
CA LEU A 43 -8.13 -6.19 1.28
C LEU A 43 -8.18 -4.91 2.12
N GLU A 44 -8.21 -5.02 3.45
CA GLU A 44 -8.24 -3.89 4.38
C GLU A 44 -7.01 -2.98 4.26
N ILE A 45 -5.87 -3.54 3.84
CA ILE A 45 -4.66 -2.76 3.54
C ILE A 45 -4.73 -2.13 2.15
N ARG A 46 -5.15 -2.90 1.13
CA ARG A 46 -4.97 -2.53 -0.28
C ARG A 46 -6.09 -1.67 -0.84
N VAL A 47 -7.32 -1.86 -0.36
CA VAL A 47 -8.48 -1.07 -0.80
C VAL A 47 -8.29 0.42 -0.49
N PRO A 48 -8.01 0.85 0.76
CA PRO A 48 -7.81 2.27 1.05
C PRO A 48 -6.60 2.84 0.30
N ASP A 49 -5.54 2.05 0.14
CA ASP A 49 -4.37 2.45 -0.61
C ASP A 49 -4.69 2.70 -2.10
N LEU A 50 -5.45 1.81 -2.74
CA LEU A 50 -5.89 1.99 -4.13
C LEU A 50 -6.87 3.17 -4.31
N ILE A 51 -7.66 3.49 -3.28
CA ILE A 51 -8.49 4.71 -3.27
C ILE A 51 -7.58 5.95 -3.25
N GLY A 52 -6.57 5.96 -2.37
CA GLY A 52 -5.60 7.05 -2.27
C GLY A 52 -4.68 7.16 -3.50
N TYR A 53 -4.40 6.04 -4.16
CA TYR A 53 -3.60 5.98 -5.39
C TYR A 53 -4.34 6.57 -6.58
N GLN A 54 -5.63 6.26 -6.73
CA GLN A 54 -6.42 6.76 -7.86
C GLN A 54 -7.82 7.17 -7.42
N ASP A 55 -8.71 6.21 -7.19
CA ASP A 55 -10.08 6.45 -6.76
C ASP A 55 -10.77 5.15 -6.29
N ALA A 56 -12.01 5.30 -5.82
CA ALA A 56 -12.81 4.18 -5.37
C ALA A 56 -13.30 3.24 -6.49
N ALA A 57 -13.42 3.71 -7.74
CA ALA A 57 -13.74 2.83 -8.87
C ALA A 57 -12.56 1.88 -9.17
N TYR A 58 -11.33 2.36 -9.03
CA TYR A 58 -10.11 1.58 -9.18
C TYR A 58 -9.99 0.50 -8.09
N ALA A 59 -10.23 0.87 -6.83
CA ALA A 59 -10.28 -0.08 -5.72
C ALA A 59 -11.40 -1.13 -5.90
N ARG A 60 -12.57 -0.74 -6.42
CA ARG A 60 -13.66 -1.67 -6.76
C ARG A 60 -13.26 -2.68 -7.85
N ARG A 61 -12.52 -2.26 -8.88
CA ARG A 61 -12.00 -3.20 -9.91
C ARG A 61 -11.06 -4.24 -9.30
N TYR A 62 -10.21 -3.83 -8.37
CA TYR A 62 -9.34 -4.75 -7.64
C TYR A 62 -10.16 -5.76 -6.82
N ALA A 63 -11.08 -5.29 -5.97
CA ALA A 63 -11.92 -6.14 -5.13
C ALA A 63 -12.75 -7.15 -5.94
N ALA A 64 -13.31 -6.72 -7.07
CA ALA A 64 -14.07 -7.58 -7.98
C ALA A 64 -13.22 -8.71 -8.58
N LYS A 65 -11.96 -8.44 -8.95
CA LYS A 65 -11.03 -9.47 -9.44
C LYS A 65 -10.70 -10.49 -8.36
N VAL A 66 -10.42 -10.04 -7.13
CA VAL A 66 -10.14 -10.93 -6.00
C VAL A 66 -11.35 -11.79 -5.68
N LYS A 67 -12.56 -11.21 -5.63
CA LYS A 67 -13.81 -11.93 -5.42
C LYS A 67 -14.03 -13.03 -6.45
N ARG A 68 -13.79 -12.75 -7.74
CA ARG A 68 -13.93 -13.75 -8.81
C ARG A 68 -13.00 -14.94 -8.61
N VAL A 69 -11.76 -14.71 -8.15
CA VAL A 69 -10.82 -15.80 -7.84
C VAL A 69 -11.29 -16.58 -6.61
N MET A 70 -11.73 -15.89 -5.56
CA MET A 70 -12.26 -16.51 -4.35
C MET A 70 -13.44 -17.43 -4.64
N GLU A 71 -14.42 -16.96 -5.40
CA GLU A 71 -15.57 -17.77 -5.80
C GLU A 71 -15.18 -18.98 -6.66
N ALA A 72 -14.09 -18.88 -7.45
CA ALA A 72 -13.59 -20.00 -8.23
C ALA A 72 -12.84 -21.02 -7.36
N GLU A 73 -12.00 -20.55 -6.45
CA GLU A 73 -11.27 -21.39 -5.49
C GLU A 73 -12.23 -22.15 -4.58
N GLN A 74 -13.24 -21.47 -4.01
CA GLN A 74 -14.22 -22.10 -3.12
C GLN A 74 -15.02 -23.24 -3.77
N ARG A 75 -15.22 -23.21 -5.10
CA ARG A 75 -15.90 -24.31 -5.82
C ARG A 75 -15.09 -25.60 -5.86
N VAL A 76 -13.76 -25.51 -5.80
CA VAL A 76 -12.84 -26.66 -5.90
C VAL A 76 -12.16 -27.00 -4.58
N ALA A 77 -12.00 -26.01 -3.71
CA ALA A 77 -11.39 -26.09 -2.39
C ALA A 77 -12.13 -25.14 -1.43
N PRO A 78 -13.26 -25.56 -0.82
CA PRO A 78 -14.11 -24.69 0.00
C PRO A 78 -13.39 -24.01 1.18
N GLU A 79 -12.37 -24.66 1.75
CA GLU A 79 -11.55 -24.12 2.84
C GLU A 79 -10.23 -23.53 2.36
N GLY A 80 -9.95 -23.57 1.05
CA GLY A 80 -8.75 -23.02 0.44
C GLY A 80 -8.82 -21.50 0.29
N SER A 81 -7.70 -20.83 0.54
CA SER A 81 -7.54 -19.39 0.28
C SER A 81 -6.20 -19.03 -0.35
N ALA A 82 -5.32 -20.01 -0.60
CA ALA A 82 -3.96 -19.76 -1.06
C ALA A 82 -3.93 -19.08 -2.43
N LEU A 83 -4.84 -19.47 -3.35
CA LEU A 83 -4.93 -18.84 -4.66
C LEU A 83 -5.51 -17.42 -4.54
N THR A 84 -6.52 -17.24 -3.71
CA THR A 84 -7.14 -15.92 -3.47
C THR A 84 -6.14 -14.94 -2.82
N GLU A 85 -5.36 -15.40 -1.85
CA GLU A 85 -4.30 -14.62 -1.23
C GLU A 85 -3.23 -14.22 -2.25
N ALA A 86 -2.80 -15.15 -3.11
CA ALA A 86 -1.86 -14.85 -4.18
C ALA A 86 -2.44 -13.81 -5.14
N ALA A 87 -3.69 -14.00 -5.60
CA ALA A 87 -4.36 -13.05 -6.47
C ALA A 87 -4.47 -11.65 -5.83
N ALA A 88 -4.84 -11.59 -4.55
CA ALA A 88 -4.92 -10.34 -3.79
C ALA A 88 -3.56 -9.62 -3.73
N ARG A 89 -2.46 -10.34 -3.53
CA ARG A 89 -1.10 -9.77 -3.49
C ARG A 89 -0.64 -9.28 -4.86
N TYR A 90 -0.77 -10.11 -5.89
CA TYR A 90 -0.13 -9.85 -7.19
C TYR A 90 -0.97 -8.93 -8.09
N PHE A 91 -2.31 -8.97 -8.03
CA PHE A 91 -3.10 -7.97 -8.75
C PHE A 91 -2.87 -6.56 -8.23
N TYR A 92 -2.69 -6.41 -6.93
CA TYR A 92 -2.38 -5.11 -6.35
C TYR A 92 -1.04 -4.56 -6.88
N LYS A 93 0.01 -5.39 -6.95
CA LYS A 93 1.31 -4.97 -7.51
C LYS A 93 1.22 -4.47 -8.95
N LEU A 94 0.32 -5.04 -9.74
CA LEU A 94 0.08 -4.61 -11.13
C LEU A 94 -0.74 -3.33 -11.23
N MET A 95 -1.55 -3.04 -10.21
CA MET A 95 -2.48 -1.90 -10.21
C MET A 95 -1.87 -0.67 -9.55
N ALA A 96 -1.12 -0.85 -8.47
CA ALA A 96 -0.37 0.19 -7.78
C ALA A 96 1.10 0.08 -8.16
N TYR A 97 1.40 0.30 -9.44
CA TYR A 97 2.78 0.44 -9.86
C TYR A 97 3.31 1.75 -9.27
N LYS A 98 4.39 1.65 -8.50
CA LYS A 98 5.04 2.80 -7.88
C LYS A 98 5.85 3.53 -8.96
N ASP A 99 5.17 4.41 -9.70
CA ASP A 99 5.84 5.40 -10.56
C ASP A 99 6.51 6.49 -9.71
N GLU A 100 7.44 7.26 -10.29
CA GLU A 100 8.19 8.31 -9.58
C GLU A 100 7.27 9.40 -8.97
N TYR A 101 6.04 9.51 -9.46
CA TYR A 101 5.01 10.42 -8.95
C TYR A 101 4.47 10.04 -7.57
N GLU A 102 4.51 8.76 -7.19
CA GLU A 102 4.15 8.30 -5.84
C GLU A 102 5.15 8.82 -4.79
N VAL A 103 6.43 8.91 -5.16
CA VAL A 103 7.50 9.48 -4.32
C VAL A 103 7.24 10.96 -4.08
N ALA A 104 6.94 11.73 -5.13
CA ALA A 104 6.66 13.15 -5.01
C ALA A 104 5.42 13.43 -4.13
N ARG A 105 4.36 12.62 -4.27
CA ARG A 105 3.14 12.73 -3.46
C ARG A 105 3.42 12.46 -1.98
N LEU A 106 4.15 11.39 -1.67
CA LEU A 106 4.48 11.03 -0.28
C LEU A 106 5.38 12.07 0.40
N HIS A 107 6.30 12.69 -0.35
CA HIS A 107 7.12 13.78 0.18
C HIS A 107 6.34 15.09 0.40
N SER A 108 5.13 15.19 -0.16
CA SER A 108 4.22 16.32 0.03
C SER A 108 3.13 16.03 1.09
N ASP A 109 3.13 14.83 1.68
CA ASP A 109 2.13 14.44 2.68
C ASP A 109 2.34 15.22 3.99
N PRO A 110 1.31 15.89 4.54
CA PRO A 110 1.41 16.59 5.82
C PRO A 110 1.93 15.74 6.98
N ALA A 111 1.65 14.41 6.96
CA ALA A 111 2.16 13.50 7.98
C ALA A 111 3.69 13.36 7.91
N PHE A 112 4.25 13.34 6.70
CA PHE A 112 5.69 13.27 6.49
C PHE A 112 6.39 14.58 6.89
N LEU A 113 5.79 15.73 6.58
CA LEU A 113 6.30 17.03 7.00
C LEU A 113 6.30 17.18 8.53
N ALA A 114 5.24 16.73 9.20
CA ALA A 114 5.17 16.72 10.66
C ALA A 114 6.24 15.82 11.29
N GLU A 115 6.59 14.71 10.65
CA GLU A 115 7.67 13.84 11.09
C GLU A 115 9.05 14.50 10.92
N LEU A 116 9.28 15.21 9.81
CA LEU A 116 10.49 16.02 9.57
C LEU A 116 10.65 17.13 10.60
N ASP A 117 9.58 17.87 10.90
CA ASP A 117 9.59 18.94 11.92
C ASP A 117 9.92 18.39 13.32
N ALA A 118 9.43 17.19 13.65
CA ALA A 118 9.73 16.53 14.92
C ALA A 118 11.19 16.04 15.02
N GLN A 119 11.77 15.57 13.90
CA GLN A 119 13.14 15.06 13.86
C GLN A 119 14.20 16.17 13.74
N PHE A 120 13.86 17.29 13.11
CA PHE A 120 14.78 18.41 12.84
C PHE A 120 14.26 19.75 13.41
N PRO A 121 14.19 19.91 14.74
CA PRO A 121 13.61 21.07 15.42
C PRO A 121 14.39 22.39 15.21
N HIS A 122 15.61 22.32 14.69
CA HIS A 122 16.44 23.49 14.37
C HIS A 122 16.33 23.92 12.90
N GLY A 123 15.32 23.40 12.19
CA GLY A 123 15.09 23.66 10.78
C GLY A 123 15.84 22.68 9.87
N TYR A 124 15.35 22.57 8.65
CA TYR A 124 15.94 21.75 7.59
C TYR A 124 15.71 22.42 6.23
N THR A 125 16.46 21.99 5.23
CA THR A 125 16.22 22.31 3.82
C THR A 125 16.04 21.00 3.08
N VAL A 126 14.93 20.88 2.34
CA VAL A 126 14.68 19.68 1.53
C VAL A 126 15.18 19.94 0.12
N GLU A 127 16.10 19.10 -0.33
CA GLU A 127 16.59 19.09 -1.71
C GLU A 127 16.17 17.79 -2.39
N TYR A 128 15.45 17.89 -3.51
CA TYR A 128 14.94 16.75 -4.24
C TYR A 128 15.85 16.44 -5.45
N ASN A 129 16.59 15.33 -5.36
CA ASN A 129 17.39 14.83 -6.47
C ASN A 129 16.55 13.89 -7.34
N LEU A 130 15.86 14.44 -8.34
CA LEU A 130 15.04 13.68 -9.28
C LEU A 130 15.84 13.36 -10.56
N ALA A 131 15.82 12.11 -11.00
CA ALA A 131 16.28 11.70 -12.32
C ALA A 131 15.10 11.21 -13.17
N PRO A 132 14.17 12.11 -13.57
CA PRO A 132 12.99 11.70 -14.30
C PRO A 132 13.41 11.18 -15.68
N PRO A 133 12.96 9.97 -16.10
CA PRO A 133 13.37 9.34 -17.35
C PRO A 133 13.15 10.19 -18.61
N LEU A 134 12.22 11.15 -18.54
CA LEU A 134 11.91 12.09 -19.62
C LEU A 134 12.94 13.23 -19.76
N LEU A 135 13.71 13.55 -18.71
CA LEU A 135 14.71 14.64 -18.71
C LEU A 135 16.15 14.12 -18.56
N SER A 136 16.34 12.85 -18.19
CA SER A 136 17.66 12.24 -18.10
C SER A 136 18.31 12.17 -19.49
N LYS A 137 19.54 12.68 -19.59
CA LYS A 137 20.32 12.64 -20.83
C LYS A 137 20.79 11.21 -21.01
N ARG A 138 20.31 10.56 -22.06
CA ARG A 138 20.78 9.24 -22.45
C ARG A 138 22.29 9.24 -22.62
N ASP A 139 22.91 8.20 -22.07
CA ASP A 139 24.32 7.95 -22.24
C ASP A 139 24.63 7.76 -23.75
N PRO A 140 25.59 8.51 -24.32
CA PRO A 140 25.89 8.44 -25.76
C PRO A 140 26.59 7.15 -26.21
N GLU A 141 27.18 6.36 -25.30
CA GLU A 141 27.81 5.07 -25.61
C GLU A 141 26.88 3.88 -25.36
N THR A 142 26.10 3.91 -24.29
CA THR A 142 25.27 2.76 -23.86
C THR A 142 23.78 2.92 -24.15
N GLY A 143 23.29 4.15 -24.36
CA GLY A 143 21.89 4.43 -24.68
C GLY A 143 20.91 4.26 -23.51
N GLU A 144 21.40 3.93 -22.31
CA GLU A 144 20.59 3.93 -21.09
C GLU A 144 20.18 5.36 -20.70
N PRO A 145 18.97 5.55 -20.13
CA PRO A 145 18.48 6.86 -19.70
C PRO A 145 19.31 7.51 -18.61
#